data_AF-B1YDV4-F1
#
_entry.id   AF-B1YDV4-F1
#
_cell.length_a   1.000
_cell.length_b   1.000
_cell.length_c   1.000
_cell.angle_alpha   90.00
_cell.angle_beta   90.00
_cell.angle_gamma   90.00
#
_symmetry.space_group_name_H-M   'P 1'
#
loop_
_entity.id
_entity.type
_entity.pdbx_description
1 polymer ?
#
loop_
_entity_poly.entity_id
_entity_poly.type
_entity_poly.pdbx_seq_one_letter_code
_entity_poly.pdbx_strand_id
1 'polypeptide(L)'
;MVEAVEASIVEYKPAVAVFETPEFGRVAVRLIPIVAEIQRVGEGYNVGLVMKTAVEAERRVYSGLLCSQEIPLRPVPLEDKQIGRVLVRGEDGTVLEAYIEVDRVFVGVGASDRLGRPCVNVVWSYGIRMPPRG
;
A
#
# COMPACT_ATOMS: atom_id res chain seq x y z
N MET A 1 2.40 1.57 28.63
CA MET A 1 1.01 1.96 28.36
C MET A 1 0.97 2.41 26.90
N VAL A 2 0.13 1.80 26.07
CA VAL A 2 -0.07 2.18 24.67
C VAL A 2 -1.44 2.84 24.61
N GLU A 3 -1.47 4.11 24.27
CA GLU A 3 -2.69 4.87 24.08
C GLU A 3 -2.87 5.10 22.58
N ALA A 4 -3.97 4.58 22.03
CA ALA A 4 -4.36 4.86 20.66
C ALA A 4 -5.05 6.22 20.63
N VAL A 5 -4.55 7.11 19.78
CA VAL A 5 -5.13 8.42 19.50
C VAL A 5 -5.79 8.32 18.14
N GLU A 6 -7.07 8.68 18.06
CA GLU A 6 -7.73 8.80 16.76
C GLU A 6 -6.95 9.79 15.90
N ALA A 7 -6.75 9.43 14.65
CA ALA A 7 -5.94 10.22 13.74
C ALA A 7 -6.59 10.31 12.37
N SER A 8 -6.33 11.42 11.71
CA SER A 8 -6.83 11.70 10.37
C SER A 8 -5.68 11.78 9.38
N ILE A 9 -5.92 11.26 8.18
CA ILE A 9 -5.03 11.44 7.04
C ILE A 9 -5.26 12.86 6.51
N VAL A 10 -4.25 13.71 6.62
CA VAL A 10 -4.32 15.11 6.16
C VAL A 10 -3.97 15.20 4.67
N GLU A 11 -2.89 14.52 4.29
CA GLU A 11 -2.38 14.50 2.92
C GLU A 11 -1.74 13.14 2.66
N TYR A 12 -1.81 12.66 1.42
CA TYR A 12 -1.03 11.49 1.03
C TYR A 12 -0.60 11.53 -0.43
N LYS A 13 0.54 10.90 -0.68
CA LYS A 13 1.02 10.49 -2.00
C LYS A 13 1.12 8.95 -1.98
N PRO A 14 0.40 8.22 -2.85
CA PRO A 14 0.48 6.77 -2.89
C PRO A 14 1.90 6.26 -3.15
N ALA A 15 2.25 5.13 -2.54
CA ALA A 15 3.40 4.35 -3.01
C ALA A 15 2.99 3.63 -4.29
N VAL A 16 3.88 3.59 -5.28
CA VAL A 16 3.61 2.98 -6.59
C VAL A 16 4.69 1.95 -6.91
N ALA A 17 4.28 0.80 -7.41
CA ALA A 17 5.18 -0.18 -8.01
C ALA A 17 4.68 -0.57 -9.39
N VAL A 18 5.60 -0.73 -10.34
CA VAL A 18 5.31 -1.12 -11.71
C VAL A 18 6.05 -2.39 -12.06
N PHE A 19 5.38 -3.29 -12.76
CA PHE A 19 5.96 -4.54 -13.27
C PHE A 19 5.25 -4.99 -14.55
N GLU A 20 5.88 -5.92 -15.26
CA GLU A 20 5.35 -6.52 -16.48
C GLU A 20 4.84 -7.94 -16.23
N THR A 21 3.78 -8.30 -16.95
CA THR A 21 3.30 -9.68 -17.03
C THR A 21 2.97 -10.06 -18.47
N PRO A 22 3.23 -11.31 -18.90
CA PRO A 22 2.84 -11.77 -20.23
C PRO A 22 1.34 -11.59 -20.53
N GLU A 23 0.50 -11.80 -19.51
CA GLU A 23 -0.96 -11.81 -19.64
C GLU A 23 -1.55 -10.38 -19.62
N PHE A 24 -1.11 -9.54 -18.69
CA PHE A 24 -1.72 -8.22 -18.44
C PHE A 24 -0.90 -7.03 -18.97
N GLY A 25 0.31 -7.26 -19.51
CA GLY A 25 1.23 -6.21 -19.93
C GLY A 25 1.76 -5.44 -18.74
N ARG A 26 1.90 -4.12 -18.91
CA ARG A 26 2.33 -3.23 -17.84
C ARG A 26 1.27 -3.15 -16.75
N VAL A 27 1.67 -3.41 -15.51
CA VAL A 27 0.80 -3.34 -14.33
C VAL A 27 1.35 -2.31 -13.35
N ALA A 28 0.52 -1.36 -12.96
CA ALA A 28 0.80 -0.41 -11.90
C ALA A 28 -0.04 -0.74 -10.67
N VAL A 29 0.64 -0.89 -9.53
CA VAL A 29 0.00 -1.10 -8.24
C VAL A 29 0.25 0.10 -7.35
N ARG A 30 -0.82 0.63 -6.74
CA ARG A 30 -0.77 1.78 -5.83
C ARG A 30 -1.27 1.38 -4.45
N LEU A 31 -0.51 1.72 -3.42
CA LEU A 31 -0.94 1.62 -2.04
C LEU A 31 -1.53 2.96 -1.59
N ILE A 32 -2.83 2.97 -1.33
CA ILE A 32 -3.60 4.16 -0.94
C ILE A 32 -3.94 4.02 0.55
N PRO A 33 -3.47 4.93 1.43
CA PRO A 33 -3.85 4.89 2.83
C PRO A 33 -5.34 5.22 2.98
N ILE A 34 -6.06 4.42 3.75
CA ILE A 34 -7.49 4.60 3.99
C ILE A 34 -7.80 4.91 5.46
N VAL A 35 -6.98 4.41 6.39
CA VAL A 35 -7.07 4.68 7.82
C VAL A 35 -5.66 4.86 8.35
N ALA A 36 -5.51 5.79 9.30
CA ALA A 36 -4.27 5.99 10.04
C ALA A 36 -4.58 6.08 11.54
N GLU A 37 -3.68 5.58 12.36
CA GLU A 37 -3.76 5.64 13.82
C GLU A 37 -2.42 6.11 14.35
N ILE A 38 -2.42 6.92 15.41
CA ILE A 38 -1.21 7.27 16.14
C ILE A 38 -1.27 6.55 17.49
N GLN A 39 -0.19 5.85 17.83
CA GLN A 39 -0.05 5.20 19.13
C GLN A 39 1.13 5.81 19.87
N ARG A 40 0.91 6.26 21.10
CA ARG A 40 2.00 6.73 21.97
C ARG A 40 2.67 5.53 22.63
N VAL A 41 4.00 5.43 22.50
CA VAL A 41 4.80 4.33 23.04
C VAL A 41 5.93 4.91 23.88
N GLY A 42 5.71 5.04 25.19
CA GLY A 42 6.65 5.71 26.10
C GLY A 42 6.82 7.18 25.71
N GLU A 43 8.04 7.56 25.33
CA GLU A 43 8.37 8.91 24.84
C GLU A 43 8.26 9.05 23.32
N GLY A 44 7.98 7.95 22.60
CA GLY A 44 7.88 7.93 21.14
C GLY A 44 6.46 7.76 20.62
N TYR A 45 6.36 7.70 19.29
CA TYR A 45 5.12 7.47 18.56
C TYR A 45 5.27 6.32 17.57
N ASN A 46 4.18 5.59 17.35
CA ASN A 46 4.01 4.65 16.26
C ASN A 46 2.82 5.08 15.40
N VAL A 47 2.83 4.73 14.12
CA VAL A 47 1.76 5.05 13.17
C VAL A 47 1.24 3.74 12.58
N GLY A 48 -0.01 3.40 12.88
CA GLY A 48 -0.72 2.31 12.21
C GLY A 48 -1.31 2.81 10.89
N LEU A 49 -1.11 2.09 9.80
CA LEU A 49 -1.71 2.42 8.50
C LEU A 49 -2.48 1.23 7.96
N VAL A 50 -3.73 1.47 7.54
CA VAL A 50 -4.50 0.53 6.73
C VAL A 50 -4.45 1.02 5.29
N MET A 51 -4.00 0.15 4.40
CA MET A 51 -3.77 0.47 2.98
C MET A 51 -4.76 -0.29 2.10
N LYS A 52 -5.35 0.41 1.13
CA LYS A 52 -6.04 -0.18 0.00
C LYS A 52 -5.06 -0.37 -1.16
N THR A 53 -5.09 -1.54 -1.78
CA THR A 53 -4.34 -1.80 -3.01
C THR A 53 -5.20 -1.47 -4.22
N ALA A 54 -4.75 -0.55 -5.07
CA ALA A 54 -5.36 -0.24 -6.35
C ALA A 54 -4.48 -0.76 -7.49
N VAL A 55 -5.10 -1.44 -8.45
CA VAL A 55 -4.41 -2.09 -9.56
C VAL A 55 -4.92 -1.51 -10.88
N GLU A 56 -3.99 -1.14 -11.74
CA GLU A 56 -4.21 -0.80 -13.13
C GLU A 56 -3.32 -1.68 -13.98
N ALA A 57 -3.89 -2.23 -15.04
CA ALA A 57 -3.19 -3.06 -16.00
C ALA A 57 -3.47 -2.54 -17.41
N GLU A 58 -2.46 -2.61 -18.26
CA GLU A 58 -2.55 -2.25 -19.68
C GLU A 58 -3.62 -3.09 -20.39
N ARG A 59 -3.66 -4.39 -20.10
CA ARG A 59 -4.62 -5.34 -20.67
C ARG A 59 -5.55 -5.89 -19.58
N ARG A 60 -6.80 -6.09 -19.94
CA ARG A 60 -7.79 -6.78 -19.11
C ARG A 60 -7.96 -8.21 -19.58
N VAL A 61 -7.82 -9.17 -18.67
CA VAL A 61 -8.04 -10.60 -18.94
C VAL A 61 -9.14 -11.09 -18.02
N TYR A 62 -10.21 -11.63 -18.59
CA TYR A 62 -11.33 -12.19 -17.82
C TYR A 62 -11.14 -13.71 -17.74
N SER A 63 -10.62 -14.19 -16.62
CA SER A 63 -10.45 -15.62 -16.35
C SER A 63 -11.72 -16.24 -15.75
N GLY A 64 -11.89 -17.55 -15.96
CA GLY A 64 -12.88 -18.35 -15.22
C GLY A 64 -12.55 -18.51 -13.73
N LEU A 65 -11.30 -18.21 -13.32
CA LEU A 65 -10.87 -18.20 -11.93
C LEU A 65 -10.82 -16.76 -11.40
N LEU A 66 -11.59 -16.51 -10.33
CA LEU A 66 -11.62 -15.23 -9.63
C LEU A 66 -10.57 -15.17 -8.52
N CYS A 67 -10.05 -13.97 -8.24
CA CYS A 67 -9.12 -13.75 -7.13
C CYS A 67 -9.65 -14.33 -5.80
N SER A 68 -8.86 -15.21 -5.20
CA SER A 68 -9.13 -15.94 -3.97
C SER A 68 -7.80 -16.21 -3.27
N GLN A 69 -7.85 -16.64 -2.00
CA GLN A 69 -6.66 -16.97 -1.22
C GLN A 69 -5.95 -18.26 -1.71
N GLU A 70 -6.62 -19.06 -2.53
CA GLU A 70 -6.13 -20.37 -2.99
C GLU A 70 -5.32 -20.29 -4.29
N ILE A 71 -5.34 -19.13 -4.96
CA ILE A 71 -4.61 -18.97 -6.23
C ILE A 71 -3.10 -18.94 -5.98
N PRO A 72 -2.32 -19.75 -6.71
CA PRO A 72 -0.86 -19.69 -6.65
C PRO A 72 -0.35 -18.29 -7.00
N LEU A 73 0.49 -17.75 -6.11
CA LEU A 73 1.13 -16.46 -6.28
C LEU A 73 2.58 -16.65 -6.72
N ARG A 74 3.02 -15.86 -7.71
CA ARG A 74 4.42 -15.79 -8.15
C ARG A 74 4.99 -14.39 -7.93
N PRO A 75 6.24 -14.26 -7.47
CA PRO A 75 6.88 -12.94 -7.36
C PRO A 75 7.11 -12.37 -8.77
N VAL A 76 7.05 -11.04 -8.88
CA VAL A 76 7.36 -10.31 -10.11
C VAL A 76 8.54 -9.35 -9.89
N PRO A 77 9.45 -9.21 -10.88
CA PRO A 77 10.48 -8.18 -10.83
C PRO A 77 9.82 -6.80 -10.97
N LEU A 78 10.25 -5.85 -10.15
CA LEU A 78 9.72 -4.48 -10.16
C LEU A 78 10.61 -3.62 -11.06
N GLU A 79 10.01 -3.01 -12.06
CA GLU A 79 10.71 -2.15 -13.03
C GLU A 79 10.89 -0.73 -12.52
N ASP A 80 9.87 -0.23 -11.80
CA ASP A 80 9.87 1.09 -11.20
C ASP A 80 9.19 1.06 -9.83
N LYS A 81 9.66 1.92 -8.94
CA LYS A 81 9.15 2.11 -7.58
C LYS A 81 9.15 3.57 -7.21
N GLN A 82 8.03 4.04 -6.66
CA GLN A 82 7.90 5.37 -6.09
C GLN A 82 7.50 5.24 -4.62
N ILE A 83 8.30 5.83 -3.74
CA ILE A 83 8.03 5.90 -2.31
C ILE A 83 6.80 6.78 -2.09
N GLY A 84 5.84 6.24 -1.34
CA GLY A 84 4.66 6.94 -0.88
C GLY A 84 4.92 7.73 0.39
N ARG A 85 4.01 8.64 0.71
CA ARG A 85 4.06 9.50 1.88
C ARG A 85 2.66 9.73 2.41
N VAL A 86 2.49 9.75 3.72
CA VAL A 86 1.24 10.10 4.38
C VAL A 86 1.52 11.02 5.54
N LEU A 87 0.78 12.12 5.61
CA LEU A 87 0.79 13.05 6.74
C LEU A 87 -0.43 12.75 7.60
N VAL A 88 -0.18 12.41 8.86
CA VAL A 88 -1.18 11.99 9.82
C VAL A 88 -1.25 13.01 10.95
N ARG A 89 -2.47 13.41 11.34
CA ARG A 89 -2.71 14.31 12.47
C ARG A 89 -3.58 13.63 13.52
N GLY A 90 -3.06 13.50 14.73
CA GLY A 90 -3.79 13.06 15.91
C GLY A 90 -4.72 14.15 16.45
N GLU A 91 -5.74 13.75 17.20
CA GLU A 91 -6.68 14.69 17.85
C GLU A 91 -6.00 15.65 18.84
N ASP A 92 -4.90 15.20 19.45
CA ASP A 92 -4.07 15.99 20.37
C ASP A 92 -3.22 17.07 19.64
N GLY A 93 -3.35 17.17 18.32
CA GLY A 93 -2.59 18.10 17.47
C GLY A 93 -1.23 17.56 17.04
N THR A 94 -0.84 16.35 17.44
CA THR A 94 0.41 15.72 17.00
C THR A 94 0.38 15.48 15.50
N VAL A 95 1.45 15.87 14.79
CA VAL A 95 1.59 15.65 13.34
C VAL A 95 2.80 14.76 13.08
N LEU A 96 2.55 13.66 12.36
CA LEU A 96 3.58 12.69 11.97
C LEU A 96 3.53 12.47 10.46
N GLU A 97 4.71 12.29 9.88
CA GLU A 97 4.86 11.90 8.49
C GLU A 97 5.33 10.45 8.42
N ALA A 98 4.67 9.61 7.63
CA ALA A 98 5.12 8.26 7.36
C ALA A 98 5.40 8.06 5.87
N TYR A 99 6.51 7.40 5.56
CA TYR A 99 6.91 7.00 4.21
C TYR A 99 6.55 5.55 3.99
N ILE A 100 6.09 5.20 2.80
CA ILE A 100 5.63 3.86 2.45
C ILE A 100 6.44 3.35 1.27
N GLU A 101 7.04 2.17 1.40
CA GLU A 101 7.82 1.53 0.35
C GLU A 101 7.20 0.20 -0.04
N VAL A 102 7.10 -0.06 -1.35
CA VAL A 102 6.73 -1.39 -1.85
C VAL A 102 7.97 -2.25 -1.93
N ASP A 103 8.06 -3.28 -1.09
CA ASP A 103 9.21 -4.17 -1.03
C ASP A 103 9.14 -5.19 -2.18
N ARG A 104 8.00 -5.89 -2.28
CA ARG A 104 7.76 -7.00 -3.23
C ARG A 104 6.31 -7.02 -3.69
N VAL A 105 6.09 -7.45 -4.92
CA VAL A 105 4.75 -7.74 -5.46
C VAL A 105 4.71 -9.19 -5.93
N PHE A 106 3.57 -9.83 -5.68
CA PHE A 106 3.23 -11.15 -6.19
C PHE A 106 1.97 -11.05 -7.04
N VAL A 107 1.92 -11.82 -8.13
CA VAL A 107 0.77 -11.91 -9.02
C VAL A 107 0.19 -13.32 -9.03
N GLY A 108 -1.13 -13.42 -9.04
CA GLY A 108 -1.86 -14.68 -9.17
C GLY A 108 -1.74 -15.26 -10.58
N VAL A 109 -1.55 -16.58 -10.67
CA VAL A 109 -1.43 -17.28 -11.96
C VAL A 109 -2.82 -17.69 -12.46
N GLY A 110 -3.14 -17.29 -13.70
CA GLY A 110 -4.36 -17.75 -14.39
C GLY A 110 -5.68 -17.22 -13.83
N ALA A 111 -5.65 -16.19 -12.98
CA ALA A 111 -6.83 -15.63 -12.36
C ALA A 111 -6.89 -14.11 -12.49
N SER A 112 -8.12 -13.57 -12.43
CA SER A 112 -8.37 -12.14 -12.55
C SER A 112 -9.47 -11.70 -11.60
N ASP A 113 -9.49 -10.42 -11.24
CA ASP A 113 -10.63 -9.85 -10.54
C ASP A 113 -11.84 -9.68 -11.47
N ARG A 114 -12.97 -9.26 -10.90
CA ARG A 114 -14.21 -9.00 -11.66
C ARG A 114 -14.08 -7.94 -12.76
N LEU A 115 -13.02 -7.12 -12.75
CA LEU A 115 -12.75 -6.09 -13.75
C LEU A 115 -11.69 -6.53 -14.77
N GLY A 116 -11.25 -7.79 -14.70
CA GLY A 116 -10.24 -8.37 -15.58
C GLY A 116 -8.81 -7.95 -15.23
N ARG A 117 -8.55 -7.52 -13.99
CA ARG A 117 -7.23 -7.11 -13.52
C ARG A 117 -6.49 -8.26 -12.82
N PRO A 118 -5.15 -8.26 -12.79
CA PRO A 118 -4.40 -9.31 -12.12
C PRO A 118 -4.72 -9.33 -10.62
N CYS A 119 -4.80 -10.52 -10.06
CA CYS A 119 -4.79 -10.69 -8.60
C CYS A 119 -3.38 -10.37 -8.09
N VAL A 120 -3.25 -9.39 -7.20
CA VAL A 120 -1.93 -9.01 -6.67
C VAL A 120 -1.91 -9.09 -5.15
N ASN A 121 -0.75 -9.47 -4.62
CA ASN A 121 -0.42 -9.31 -3.21
C ASN A 121 0.82 -8.41 -3.11
N VAL A 122 0.78 -7.42 -2.23
CA VAL A 122 1.84 -6.43 -2.09
C VAL A 122 2.41 -6.53 -0.69
N VAL A 123 3.71 -6.75 -0.60
CA VAL A 123 4.49 -6.63 0.63
C VAL A 123 5.10 -5.24 0.65
N TRP A 124 4.85 -4.52 1.73
CA TRP A 124 5.27 -3.14 1.90
C TRP A 124 5.73 -2.88 3.32
N SER A 125 6.56 -1.86 3.46
CA SER A 125 7.10 -1.38 4.72
C SER A 125 6.83 0.11 4.87
N TYR A 126 6.94 0.62 6.09
CA TYR A 126 6.83 2.06 6.35
C TYR A 126 7.83 2.52 7.41
N GLY A 127 8.17 3.80 7.35
CA GLY A 127 9.03 4.48 8.33
C GLY A 127 8.44 5.82 8.74
N ILE A 128 8.61 6.20 10.00
CA ILE A 128 8.04 7.44 10.57
C ILE A 128 9.12 8.51 10.66
N ARG A 129 8.75 9.74 10.31
CA ARG A 129 9.55 10.94 10.54
C ARG A 129 8.70 11.98 11.27
N MET A 130 9.25 12.55 12.34
CA MET A 130 8.68 13.73 12.94
C MET A 130 9.07 14.96 12.11
N PRO A 131 8.11 15.80 11.66
CA PRO A 131 8.44 17.07 11.04
C PRO A 131 9.21 17.96 12.03
N PRO A 132 10.18 18.77 11.56
CA PRO A 132 10.89 19.71 12.43
C PRO A 132 9.90 20.68 13.08
N ARG A 133 10.03 20.88 14.40
CA ARG A 133 9.27 21.91 15.11
C ARG A 133 9.79 23.28 14.65
N GLY A 134 8.93 24.04 13.98
CA GLY A 134 9.16 25.45 13.64
C GLY A 134 8.98 26.37 14.82
#